data_AF-A0A1I5BDF3-F1
#
_entry.id   AF-A0A1I5BDF3-F1
#
_cell.length_a   1.000
_cell.length_b   1.000
_cell.length_c   1.000
_cell.angle_alpha   90.00
_cell.angle_beta   90.00
_cell.angle_gamma   90.00
#
_symmetry.space_group_name_H-M   'P 1'
#
loop_
_entity.id
_entity.type
_entity.pdbx_description
1 polymer ?
#
loop_
_entity_poly.entity_id
_entity_poly.type
_entity_poly.pdbx_seq_one_letter_code
_entity_poly.pdbx_strand_id
1 'polypeptide(L)'
;MMEKEEIFSKVLRAGRRTYFFDVRSTKAGDYYLTITESKKFTNDDGSYHYKKHKIYLYKEDFSEFNTILKEMTDYIINEKGDEVISERHQKDFKKEEYTGESAVSDETSKSAERFTDIDFDDI
;
A
#
# COMPACT_ATOMS: atom_id res chain seq x y z
N MET A 1 -19.19 8.22 17.08
CA MET A 1 -19.68 7.32 16.02
C MET A 1 -18.98 6.00 16.23
N MET A 2 -19.70 4.93 16.57
CA MET A 2 -19.08 3.66 16.98
C MET A 2 -18.07 3.21 15.94
N GLU A 3 -16.80 3.17 16.35
CA GLU A 3 -15.76 2.37 15.74
C GLU A 3 -16.34 0.95 15.64
N LYS A 4 -16.74 0.54 14.44
CA LYS A 4 -16.97 -0.88 14.19
C LYS A 4 -15.60 -1.51 14.38
N GLU A 5 -15.35 -2.02 15.58
CA GLU A 5 -14.10 -2.63 16.01
C GLU A 5 -13.62 -3.55 14.89
N GLU A 6 -12.47 -3.22 14.32
CA GLU A 6 -11.76 -4.14 13.45
C GLU A 6 -11.34 -5.32 14.32
N ILE A 7 -11.94 -6.48 14.05
CA ILE A 7 -11.71 -7.70 14.82
C ILE A 7 -10.28 -8.17 14.59
N PHE A 8 -9.81 -8.01 13.36
CA PHE A 8 -8.47 -8.35 12.93
C PHE A 8 -8.10 -7.50 11.72
N SER A 9 -6.86 -6.99 11.67
CA SER A 9 -6.36 -6.26 10.51
C SER A 9 -4.93 -6.70 10.16
N LYS A 10 -4.63 -6.72 8.86
CA LYS A 10 -3.28 -6.86 8.32
C LYS A 10 -3.02 -5.78 7.28
N VAL A 11 -1.80 -5.25 7.29
CA VAL A 11 -1.36 -4.20 6.36
C VAL A 11 -0.19 -4.70 5.52
N LEU A 12 -0.27 -4.51 4.19
CA LEU A 12 0.81 -4.77 3.24
C LEU A 12 1.21 -3.45 2.55
N ARG A 13 2.45 -3.00 2.79
CA ARG A 13 3.01 -1.81 2.13
C ARG A 13 3.78 -2.23 0.88
N ALA A 14 3.40 -1.66 -0.27
CA ALA A 14 3.95 -2.00 -1.59
C ALA A 14 4.24 -0.72 -2.39
N GLY A 15 5.32 -0.02 -2.02
CA GLY A 15 5.72 1.25 -2.65
C GLY A 15 4.66 2.34 -2.50
N ARG A 16 4.07 2.79 -3.60
CA ARG A 16 3.01 3.83 -3.59
C ARG A 16 1.63 3.32 -3.20
N ARG A 17 1.50 2.01 -2.94
CA ARG A 17 0.25 1.37 -2.54
C ARG A 17 0.37 0.81 -1.13
N THR A 18 -0.70 0.90 -0.37
CA THR A 18 -0.88 0.19 0.89
C THR A 18 -2.18 -0.59 0.82
N TYR A 19 -2.12 -1.90 1.06
CA TYR A 19 -3.27 -2.77 1.13
C TYR A 19 -3.64 -3.02 2.59
N PHE A 20 -4.92 -2.85 2.91
CA PHE A 20 -5.49 -3.14 4.23
C PHE A 20 -6.46 -4.30 4.09
N PHE A 21 -6.31 -5.30 4.96
CA PHE A 21 -7.16 -6.48 5.03
C PHE A 21 -7.82 -6.52 6.40
N ASP A 22 -9.08 -6.09 6.46
CA ASP A 22 -9.79 -5.88 7.72
C ASP A 22 -10.96 -6.85 7.86
N VAL A 23 -10.97 -7.64 8.93
CA VAL A 23 -12.11 -8.48 9.32
C VAL A 23 -13.05 -7.68 10.20
N ARG A 24 -14.31 -7.60 9.80
CA ARG A 24 -15.33 -6.78 10.47
C ARG A 24 -16.61 -7.57 10.70
N SER A 25 -17.38 -7.20 11.72
CA SER A 25 -18.70 -7.78 12.01
C SER A 25 -19.84 -7.01 11.34
N THR A 26 -20.83 -7.76 10.87
CA THR A 26 -22.14 -7.24 10.48
C THR A 26 -23.00 -6.99 11.71
N LYS A 27 -24.16 -6.33 11.53
CA LYS A 27 -25.13 -6.14 12.62
C LYS A 27 -25.68 -7.47 13.16
N ALA A 28 -25.66 -8.53 12.34
CA ALA A 28 -26.12 -9.87 12.71
C ALA A 28 -25.03 -10.72 13.40
N GLY A 29 -23.82 -10.17 13.59
CA GLY A 29 -22.70 -10.86 14.23
C GLY A 29 -21.84 -11.72 13.30
N ASP A 30 -22.21 -11.88 12.02
CA ASP A 30 -21.36 -12.58 11.06
C ASP A 30 -20.20 -11.71 10.57
N TYR A 31 -19.14 -12.33 10.05
CA TYR A 31 -17.92 -11.65 9.64
C TYR A 31 -17.82 -11.49 8.13
N TYR A 32 -17.24 -10.38 7.73
CA TYR A 32 -16.92 -10.08 6.34
C TYR A 32 -15.52 -9.46 6.24
N LEU A 33 -14.90 -9.60 5.07
CA LEU A 33 -13.58 -9.05 4.79
C LEU A 33 -13.72 -7.73 4.02
N THR A 34 -12.98 -6.72 4.44
CA THR A 34 -12.78 -5.49 3.67
C THR A 34 -11.34 -5.47 3.17
N ILE A 35 -11.17 -5.38 1.86
CA ILE A 35 -9.85 -5.19 1.23
C ILE A 35 -9.80 -3.77 0.70
N THR A 36 -8.84 -2.97 1.16
CA THR A 36 -8.66 -1.59 0.70
C THR A 36 -7.29 -1.40 0.09
N GLU A 37 -7.20 -1.02 -1.19
CA GLU A 37 -5.99 -0.44 -1.77
C GLU A 37 -6.01 1.08 -1.55
N SER A 38 -5.02 1.62 -0.86
CA SER A 38 -4.75 3.06 -0.82
C SER A 38 -3.54 3.37 -1.69
N LYS A 39 -3.75 4.11 -2.78
CA LYS A 39 -2.70 4.51 -3.71
C LYS A 39 -2.38 6.00 -3.55
N LYS A 40 -1.11 6.31 -3.32
CA LYS A 40 -0.59 7.69 -3.28
C LYS A 40 -0.41 8.23 -4.70
N PHE A 41 -1.15 9.27 -5.04
CA PHE A 41 -0.98 10.07 -6.24
C PHE A 41 -0.16 11.32 -5.88
N THR A 42 0.77 11.65 -6.74
CA THR A 42 1.69 12.79 -6.58
C THR A 42 1.54 13.56 -7.86
N ASN A 43 1.22 14.84 -7.73
CA ASN A 43 1.03 15.78 -8.81
C ASN A 43 2.38 16.42 -9.18
N ASP A 44 2.44 17.10 -10.32
CA ASP A 44 3.66 17.70 -10.84
C ASP A 44 4.17 18.87 -9.96
N ASP A 45 3.28 19.50 -9.21
CA ASP A 45 3.59 20.54 -8.21
C ASP A 45 4.16 19.98 -6.90
N GLY A 46 4.36 18.65 -6.81
CA GLY A 46 4.84 17.96 -5.62
C GLY A 46 3.76 17.67 -4.56
N SER A 47 2.54 18.20 -4.72
CA SER A 47 1.42 17.86 -3.86
C SER A 47 1.03 16.39 -4.01
N TYR A 48 0.40 15.81 -2.99
CA TYR A 48 -0.04 14.41 -3.05
C TYR A 48 -1.41 14.20 -2.41
N HIS A 49 -2.11 13.19 -2.89
CA HIS A 49 -3.38 12.72 -2.32
C HIS A 49 -3.44 11.19 -2.35
N TYR A 50 -4.29 10.61 -1.52
CA TYR A 50 -4.52 9.16 -1.51
C TYR A 50 -5.89 8.85 -2.11
N LYS A 51 -5.93 7.94 -3.08
CA LYS A 51 -7.17 7.35 -3.57
C LYS A 51 -7.34 5.97 -2.97
N LYS A 52 -8.50 5.69 -2.39
CA LYS A 52 -8.83 4.38 -1.81
C LYS A 52 -9.77 3.63 -2.75
N HIS A 53 -9.45 2.38 -3.05
CA HIS A 53 -10.31 1.41 -3.71
C HIS A 53 -10.67 0.35 -2.67
N LYS A 54 -11.96 0.08 -2.49
CA LYS A 54 -12.44 -0.80 -1.42
C LYS A 54 -13.34 -1.89 -1.98
N ILE A 55 -13.08 -3.11 -1.57
CA ILE A 55 -13.87 -4.31 -1.87
C ILE A 55 -14.42 -4.83 -0.54
N TYR A 56 -15.70 -5.21 -0.56
CA TYR A 56 -16.34 -5.94 0.53
C TYR A 56 -16.58 -7.37 0.04
N LEU A 57 -16.13 -8.34 0.82
CA LEU A 57 -16.32 -9.75 0.54
C LEU A 57 -17.07 -10.37 1.71
N TYR A 58 -18.20 -11.00 1.41
CA TYR A 58 -19.01 -11.68 2.41
C TYR A 58 -18.66 -13.18 2.45
N LYS A 59 -19.03 -13.82 3.56
CA LYS A 59 -18.54 -15.15 3.93
C LYS A 59 -18.95 -16.24 2.94
N GLU A 60 -20.12 -16.10 2.33
CA GLU A 60 -20.66 -16.99 1.30
C GLU A 60 -19.73 -17.10 0.08
N ASP A 61 -19.00 -16.04 -0.25
CA ASP A 61 -18.17 -15.97 -1.46
C ASP A 61 -16.70 -16.33 -1.20
N PHE A 62 -16.28 -16.54 0.06
CA PHE A 62 -14.87 -16.69 0.43
C PHE A 62 -14.19 -17.86 -0.26
N SER A 63 -14.87 -19.00 -0.38
CA SER A 63 -14.27 -20.21 -0.96
C SER A 63 -13.97 -20.03 -2.44
N GLU A 64 -14.95 -19.52 -3.20
CA GLU A 64 -14.83 -19.33 -4.64
C GLU A 64 -13.85 -18.18 -4.95
N PHE A 65 -13.96 -17.06 -4.23
CA PHE A 65 -13.06 -15.93 -4.39
C PHE A 65 -11.59 -16.32 -4.14
N ASN A 66 -11.30 -17.06 -3.06
CA ASN A 66 -9.93 -17.51 -2.76
C ASN A 66 -9.39 -18.47 -3.82
N THR A 67 -10.24 -19.37 -4.33
CA THR A 67 -9.85 -20.33 -5.37
C THR A 67 -9.46 -19.59 -6.65
N ILE A 68 -10.34 -18.71 -7.14
CA ILE A 68 -10.09 -17.93 -8.36
C ILE A 68 -8.89 -17.00 -8.17
N LEU A 69 -8.78 -16.32 -7.02
CA LEU A 69 -7.64 -15.44 -6.76
C LEU A 69 -6.31 -16.20 -6.79
N LYS A 70 -6.28 -17.39 -6.20
CA LYS A 70 -5.09 -18.26 -6.23
C LYS A 70 -4.78 -18.72 -7.65
N GLU A 71 -5.76 -19.22 -8.39
CA GLU A 71 -5.57 -19.65 -9.77
C GLU A 71 -5.03 -18.54 -10.67
N MET A 72 -5.57 -17.32 -10.56
CA MET A 72 -5.14 -16.18 -11.36
C MET A 72 -3.72 -15.71 -10.98
N THR A 73 -3.38 -15.73 -9.69
CA THR A 73 -2.03 -15.34 -9.24
C THR A 73 -0.98 -16.39 -9.62
N ASP A 74 -1.28 -17.68 -9.46
CA ASP A 74 -0.43 -18.78 -9.89
C ASP A 74 -0.23 -18.78 -11.42
N TYR A 75 -1.28 -18.52 -12.19
CA TYR A 75 -1.19 -18.42 -13.65
C TYR A 75 -0.19 -17.34 -14.08
N ILE A 76 -0.24 -16.15 -13.47
CA ILE A 76 0.69 -15.06 -13.78
C ILE A 76 2.14 -15.48 -13.49
N ILE A 77 2.38 -16.12 -12.35
CA ILE A 77 3.72 -16.57 -11.94
C ILE A 77 4.23 -17.67 -12.88
N ASN A 78 3.39 -18.65 -13.23
CA ASN A 78 3.78 -19.73 -14.13
C ASN A 78 4.13 -19.22 -15.54
N GLU A 79 3.41 -18.21 -16.04
CA GLU A 79 3.61 -17.67 -17.39
C GLU A 79 4.75 -16.63 -17.49
N LYS A 80 5.05 -15.90 -16.40
CA LYS A 80 5.98 -14.76 -16.41
C LYS A 80 7.10 -14.83 -15.38
N GLY A 81 7.11 -15.85 -14.52
CA GLY A 81 8.03 -15.97 -13.40
C GLY A 81 7.74 -14.96 -12.29
N ASP A 82 8.58 -14.97 -11.26
CA ASP A 82 8.49 -14.06 -10.12
C ASP A 82 9.08 -12.67 -10.41
N GLU A 83 9.75 -12.51 -11.56
CA GLU A 83 10.43 -11.26 -11.90
C GLU A 83 9.43 -10.16 -12.29
N VAL A 84 9.49 -9.04 -11.56
CA VAL A 84 8.65 -7.88 -11.86
C VAL A 84 9.28 -7.07 -12.99
N ILE A 85 8.82 -7.31 -14.22
CA ILE A 85 9.17 -6.50 -15.39
C ILE A 85 8.39 -5.18 -15.39
N SER A 86 8.95 -4.16 -14.73
CA SER A 86 8.51 -2.78 -14.93
C SER A 86 9.72 -1.90 -15.24
N GLU A 87 9.51 -0.84 -16.02
CA GLU A 87 10.57 0.14 -16.31
C GLU A 87 11.23 0.64 -15.02
N ARG A 88 10.45 0.77 -13.93
CA ARG A 88 10.94 1.19 -12.60
C ARG A 88 11.77 0.14 -11.83
N HIS A 89 11.74 -1.12 -12.25
CA HIS A 89 12.40 -2.25 -11.58
C HIS A 89 13.58 -2.80 -12.40
N GLN A 90 13.85 -2.25 -13.58
CA GLN A 90 15.11 -2.51 -14.29
C GLN A 90 16.27 -1.88 -13.49
N LYS A 91 17.38 -2.61 -13.36
CA LYS A 91 18.59 -2.15 -12.64
C LYS A 91 19.12 -0.80 -13.15
N ASP A 92 18.78 -0.44 -14.38
CA ASP A 92 19.21 0.79 -15.04
C ASP A 92 18.12 1.89 -15.06
N PHE A 93 17.07 1.79 -14.25
CA PHE A 93 16.04 2.83 -14.17
C PHE A 93 16.62 4.14 -13.63
N LYS A 94 16.96 5.05 -14.55
CA LYS A 94 17.19 6.46 -14.24
C LYS A 94 15.83 7.15 -14.11
N LYS A 95 15.45 7.51 -12.90
CA LYS A 95 14.36 8.45 -12.67
C LYS A 95 14.75 9.75 -13.39
N GLU A 96 14.03 10.11 -14.44
CA GLU A 96 14.17 11.43 -15.05
C GLU A 96 13.73 12.47 -14.01
N GLU A 97 14.71 13.02 -13.30
CA GLU A 97 14.52 14.24 -12.55
C GLU A 97 14.36 15.36 -13.57
N TYR A 98 13.16 15.95 -13.61
CA TYR A 98 12.98 17.23 -14.27
C TYR A 98 13.85 18.25 -13.53
N THR A 99 15.02 18.51 -14.08
CA THR A 99 15.95 19.55 -13.64
C THR A 99 15.35 20.91 -13.96
N GLY A 100 14.57 21.47 -13.03
CA GLY A 100 14.39 22.90 -12.92
C GLY A 100 15.56 23.47 -12.11
N GLU A 101 16.59 23.95 -12.81
CA GLU A 101 17.71 24.66 -12.17
C GLU A 101 17.20 25.90 -11.41
N SER A 102 17.40 25.90 -10.10
CA SER A 102 17.78 27.09 -9.34
C SER A 102 18.62 26.62 -8.17
N ALA A 103 19.93 26.82 -8.33
CA ALA A 103 20.97 26.49 -7.38
C ALA A 103 20.79 27.22 -6.05
N VAL A 104 20.84 26.50 -4.92
CA VAL A 104 21.51 26.97 -3.68
C VAL A 104 22.08 25.76 -2.91
N SER A 105 23.42 25.72 -2.90
CA SER A 105 24.39 25.11 -1.97
C SER A 105 24.13 23.77 -1.28
N ASP A 106 25.04 22.85 -1.61
CA ASP A 106 25.52 21.72 -0.82
C ASP A 106 26.00 22.14 0.58
N GLU A 107 25.40 21.58 1.64
CA GLU A 107 26.05 21.33 2.92
C GLU A 107 25.62 19.96 3.47
N THR A 108 26.38 18.94 3.06
CA THR A 108 27.01 17.93 3.94
C THR A 108 26.30 17.52 5.24
N SER A 109 25.67 16.33 5.18
CA SER A 109 26.02 15.16 6.02
C SER A 109 26.13 15.35 7.55
N LYS A 110 25.06 15.70 8.27
CA LYS A 110 24.98 15.52 9.76
C LYS A 110 23.61 15.16 10.36
N SER A 111 22.59 14.80 9.56
CA SER A 111 21.21 14.65 10.08
C SER A 111 20.76 13.20 10.37
N ALA A 112 21.60 12.19 10.11
CA ALA A 112 21.17 10.79 10.18
C ALA A 112 20.99 10.23 11.61
N GLU A 113 21.44 10.94 12.66
CA GLU A 113 21.43 10.40 14.04
C GLU A 113 20.37 11.02 14.98
N ARG A 114 19.42 11.81 14.48
CA ARG A 114 18.40 12.47 15.34
C ARG A 114 16.97 11.93 15.21
N PHE A 115 16.77 10.79 14.55
CA PHE A 115 15.42 10.25 14.29
C PHE A 115 15.02 9.07 15.19
N THR A 116 15.78 8.76 16.25
CA THR A 116 15.51 7.59 17.12
C THR A 116 15.26 7.92 18.59
N ASP A 117 14.67 9.08 18.91
CA ASP A 117 14.10 9.32 20.24
C ASP A 117 12.85 10.20 20.14
N ILE A 118 11.69 9.56 19.92
CA ILE A 118 10.38 10.17 20.16
C ILE A 118 9.64 9.25 21.12
N ASP A 119 9.53 9.69 22.38
CA ASP A 119 8.70 9.08 23.42
C ASP A 119 7.21 9.40 23.16
N PHE A 120 6.37 8.37 23.18
CA PHE A 120 4.93 8.43 22.92
C PHE A 120 4.14 8.29 24.22
N ASP A 121 4.26 9.26 25.12
CA ASP A 121 3.51 9.27 26.39
C ASP A 121 2.48 10.42 26.49
N ASP A 122 2.17 11.15 25.41
CA ASP A 122 1.12 12.18 25.43
C ASP A 122 0.45 12.42 24.05
N ILE A 123 -0.25 11.43 23.50
CA ILE A 123 -1.28 11.65 22.44
C ILE A 123 -2.48 10.73 22.58
#